data_AF-A0A8T6RJQ3-F1
#
_entry.id   AF-A0A8T6RJQ3-F1
#
_cell.length_a   1.000
_cell.length_b   1.000
_cell.length_c   1.000
_cell.angle_alpha   90.00
_cell.angle_beta   90.00
_cell.angle_gamma   90.00
#
_symmetry.space_group_name_H-M   'P 1'
#
loop_
_entity.id
_entity.type
_entity.pdbx_description
1 polymer ?
#
loop_
_entity_poly.entity_id
_entity_poly.type
_entity_poly.pdbx_seq_one_letter_code
_entity_poly.pdbx_strand_id
1 'polypeptide(L)'
;MSEDELEEIRRRKLMELQAQAQQQEAVQRQQDELEAQKNAIMRKILSPDARTRLENIRMVRAEFAQQVEYQMIQLAQSGQLARAGIQLPMSDNDFKKILQKIQGKKKDIKIKHI
;
A
#
# COMPACT_ATOMS: atom_id res chain seq x y z
N MET A 1 51.07 17.75 -17.25
CA MET A 1 49.98 17.45 -16.30
C MET A 1 50.02 18.54 -15.26
N SER A 2 49.36 19.67 -15.56
CA SER A 2 49.38 20.85 -14.71
C SER A 2 48.37 20.68 -13.56
N GLU A 3 48.66 21.21 -12.37
CA GLU A 3 47.75 21.18 -11.21
C GLU A 3 46.33 21.66 -11.55
N ASP A 4 46.23 22.62 -12.48
CA ASP A 4 44.99 23.18 -13.04
C ASP A 4 44.08 22.11 -13.70
N GLU A 5 44.65 21.18 -14.47
CA GLU A 5 43.90 20.10 -15.13
C GLU A 5 43.33 19.10 -14.10
N LEU A 6 44.03 18.91 -12.98
CA LEU A 6 43.63 17.98 -11.92
C LEU A 6 42.46 18.55 -11.11
N GLU A 7 42.45 19.86 -10.88
CA GLU A 7 41.35 20.59 -10.24
C GLU A 7 40.08 20.61 -11.12
N GLU A 8 40.23 20.83 -12.43
CA GLU A 8 39.10 20.77 -13.37
C GLU A 8 38.44 19.38 -13.38
N ILE A 9 39.24 18.31 -13.40
CA ILE A 9 38.72 16.93 -13.36
C ILE A 9 37.97 16.66 -12.05
N ARG A 10 38.51 17.12 -10.91
CA ARG A 10 37.87 16.96 -9.60
C ARG A 10 36.54 17.72 -9.52
N ARG A 11 36.50 18.95 -10.03
CA ARG A 11 35.31 19.81 -10.05
C ARG A 11 34.22 19.24 -10.94
N ARG A 12 34.59 18.69 -12.10
CA ARG A 12 33.67 18.05 -13.04
C ARG A 12 33.07 16.76 -12.45
N LYS A 13 33.89 15.95 -11.78
CA LYS A 13 33.43 14.72 -11.10
C LYS A 13 32.50 15.01 -9.92
N LEU A 14 32.76 16.08 -9.17
CA LEU A 14 31.90 16.49 -8.05
C LEU A 14 30.53 16.97 -8.55
N MET A 15 30.49 17.76 -9.63
CA MET A 15 29.25 18.20 -10.26
C MET A 15 28.42 17.03 -10.80
N GLU A 16 29.06 16.05 -11.42
CA GLU A 16 28.40 14.86 -11.96
C GLU A 16 27.80 13.99 -10.85
N LEU A 17 28.53 13.80 -9.75
CA LEU A 17 28.05 13.10 -8.56
C LEU A 17 26.86 13.82 -7.91
N GLN A 18 26.92 15.16 -7.81
CA GLN A 18 25.83 15.97 -7.27
C GLN A 18 24.58 15.89 -8.16
N ALA A 19 24.75 15.94 -9.49
CA ALA A 19 23.64 15.80 -10.44
C ALA A 19 23.00 14.40 -10.37
N GLN A 20 23.81 13.34 -10.22
CA GLN A 20 23.30 11.98 -10.03
C GLN A 20 22.51 11.83 -8.72
N ALA A 21 23.02 12.37 -7.61
CA ALA A 21 22.32 12.36 -6.33
C ALA A 21 20.98 13.10 -6.41
N GLN A 22 20.94 14.26 -7.06
CA GLN A 22 19.71 15.02 -7.25
C GLN A 22 18.67 14.29 -8.12
N GLN A 23 19.12 13.60 -9.18
CA GLN A 23 18.22 12.78 -10.00
C GLN A 23 17.66 11.59 -9.24
N GLN A 24 18.49 10.88 -8.47
CA GLN A 24 18.04 9.77 -7.63
C GLN A 24 17.04 10.25 -6.57
N GLU A 25 17.31 11.38 -5.94
CA GLU A 25 16.43 11.96 -4.91
C GLU A 25 15.08 12.44 -5.48
N ALA A 26 15.06 12.90 -6.74
CA ALA A 26 13.81 13.24 -7.44
C ALA A 26 12.96 12.00 -7.78
N VAL A 27 13.59 10.93 -8.26
CA VAL A 27 12.90 9.66 -8.56
C VAL A 27 12.41 8.99 -7.27
N GLN A 28 13.19 9.03 -6.20
CA GLN A 28 12.79 8.51 -4.90
C GLN A 28 11.59 9.29 -4.35
N ARG A 29 11.63 10.63 -4.40
CA ARG A 29 10.50 11.48 -3.96
C ARG A 29 9.22 11.18 -4.73
N GLN A 30 9.27 11.02 -6.05
CA GLN A 30 8.08 10.70 -6.83
C GLN A 30 7.46 9.34 -6.45
N GLN A 31 8.28 8.33 -6.16
CA GLN A 31 7.80 7.03 -5.69
C GLN A 31 7.19 7.14 -4.30
N ASP A 32 7.87 7.80 -3.37
CA ASP A 32 7.38 8.05 -2.02
C ASP A 32 6.06 8.83 -2.02
N GLU A 33 5.87 9.81 -2.90
CA GLU A 33 4.61 10.57 -3.03
C GLU A 33 3.45 9.71 -3.52
N LEU A 34 3.70 8.81 -4.49
CA LEU A 34 2.69 7.87 -4.97
C LEU A 34 2.33 6.83 -3.90
N GLU A 35 3.33 6.30 -3.20
CA GLU A 35 3.14 5.38 -2.08
C GLU A 35 2.44 6.05 -0.91
N ALA A 36 2.79 7.30 -0.59
CA ALA A 36 2.16 8.08 0.46
C ALA A 36 0.68 8.35 0.16
N GLN A 37 0.33 8.66 -1.09
CA GLN A 37 -1.08 8.83 -1.49
C GLN A 37 -1.87 7.53 -1.35
N LYS A 38 -1.31 6.40 -1.81
CA LYS A 38 -1.93 5.08 -1.66
C LYS A 38 -2.08 4.70 -0.19
N ASN A 39 -1.04 4.94 0.62
CA ASN A 39 -1.04 4.70 2.05
C ASN A 39 -1.98 5.63 2.80
N ALA A 40 -2.17 6.87 2.36
CA ALA A 40 -3.10 7.84 2.93
C ALA A 40 -4.55 7.41 2.68
N ILE A 41 -4.87 6.93 1.48
CA ILE A 41 -6.17 6.33 1.17
C ILE A 41 -6.38 5.08 2.04
N MET A 42 -5.39 4.19 2.09
CA MET A 42 -5.42 3.02 2.98
C MET A 42 -5.55 3.40 4.47
N ARG A 43 -4.98 4.54 4.91
CA ARG A 43 -5.07 5.02 6.32
C ARG A 43 -6.43 5.56 6.64
N LYS A 44 -7.09 6.20 5.67
CA LYS A 44 -8.46 6.68 5.84
C LYS A 44 -9.44 5.50 5.93
N ILE A 45 -9.24 4.45 5.14
CA ILE A 45 -10.19 3.32 5.08
C ILE A 45 -9.97 2.28 6.19
N LEU A 46 -8.73 1.99 6.58
CA LEU A 46 -8.41 0.94 7.58
C LEU A 46 -7.89 1.58 8.87
N SER A 47 -8.52 1.25 10.00
CA SER A 47 -8.01 1.59 11.33
C SER A 47 -6.65 0.89 11.57
N PRO A 48 -5.75 1.46 12.40
CA PRO A 48 -4.50 0.79 12.79
C PRO A 48 -4.71 -0.65 13.26
N ASP A 49 -5.77 -0.92 14.01
CA ASP A 49 -6.09 -2.26 14.52
C ASP A 49 -6.42 -3.26 13.39
N ALA A 50 -7.21 -2.81 12.40
CA ALA A 50 -7.57 -3.62 11.24
C ALA A 50 -6.36 -3.93 10.33
N ARG A 51 -5.38 -3.03 10.24
CA ARG A 51 -4.12 -3.28 9.52
C ARG A 51 -3.28 -4.35 10.19
N THR A 52 -3.05 -4.20 11.50
CA THR A 52 -2.30 -5.19 12.27
C THR A 52 -2.95 -6.55 12.14
N ARG A 53 -4.30 -6.60 12.15
CA ARG A 53 -5.00 -7.86 11.93
C ARG A 53 -4.88 -8.41 10.52
N LEU A 54 -4.96 -7.56 9.50
CA LEU A 54 -4.73 -7.96 8.12
C LEU A 54 -3.30 -8.51 7.95
N GLU A 55 -2.29 -7.89 8.54
CA GLU A 55 -0.90 -8.38 8.54
C GLU A 55 -0.77 -9.73 9.23
N ASN A 56 -1.34 -9.89 10.42
CA ASN A 56 -1.35 -11.17 11.13
C ASN A 56 -2.05 -12.26 10.30
N ILE A 57 -3.16 -11.94 9.64
CA ILE A 57 -3.86 -12.86 8.75
C ILE A 57 -3.06 -13.15 7.50
N ARG A 58 -2.32 -12.18 6.95
CA ARG A 58 -1.44 -12.37 5.80
C ARG A 58 -0.31 -13.35 6.12
N MET A 59 0.23 -13.30 7.33
CA MET A 59 1.25 -14.25 7.80
C MET A 59 0.72 -15.68 7.89
N VAL A 60 -0.52 -15.86 8.35
CA VAL A 60 -1.11 -17.21 8.52
C VAL A 60 -1.75 -17.72 7.22
N ARG A 61 -2.38 -16.84 6.44
CA ARG A 61 -3.15 -17.13 5.22
C ARG A 61 -3.12 -15.94 4.25
N ALA A 62 -2.03 -15.83 3.49
CA ALA A 62 -1.83 -14.78 2.49
C ALA A 62 -2.97 -14.71 1.44
N GLU A 63 -3.46 -15.86 0.95
CA GLU A 63 -4.57 -15.90 -0.03
C GLU A 63 -5.85 -15.27 0.52
N PHE A 64 -6.12 -15.43 1.81
CA PHE A 64 -7.30 -14.85 2.43
C PHE A 64 -7.13 -13.34 2.61
N ALA A 65 -5.94 -12.89 3.02
CA ALA A 65 -5.62 -11.47 3.12
C ALA A 65 -5.74 -10.76 1.75
N GLN A 66 -5.27 -11.39 0.67
CA GLN A 66 -5.40 -10.88 -0.70
C GLN A 66 -6.87 -10.67 -1.11
N GLN A 67 -7.75 -11.63 -0.80
CA GLN A 67 -9.19 -11.50 -1.08
C GLN A 67 -9.82 -10.35 -0.29
N VAL A 68 -9.43 -10.20 0.98
CA VAL A 68 -9.90 -9.09 1.82
C VAL A 68 -9.40 -7.76 1.28
N GLU A 69 -8.11 -7.64 0.95
CA GLU A 69 -7.52 -6.44 0.35
C GLU A 69 -8.26 -6.03 -0.92
N TYR A 70 -8.47 -6.97 -1.84
CA TYR A 70 -9.21 -6.72 -3.08
C TYR A 70 -10.61 -6.18 -2.81
N GLN A 71 -11.34 -6.79 -1.87
CA GLN A 71 -12.68 -6.36 -1.51
C GLN A 71 -12.69 -4.98 -0.83
N MET A 72 -11.69 -4.69 0.01
CA MET A 72 -11.56 -3.38 0.68
C MET A 72 -11.21 -2.28 -0.31
N ILE A 73 -10.31 -2.55 -1.26
CA ILE A 73 -9.95 -1.61 -2.33
C ILE A 73 -11.18 -1.30 -3.20
N GLN A 74 -11.95 -2.33 -3.57
CA GLN A 74 -13.20 -2.15 -4.32
C GLN A 74 -14.21 -1.28 -3.57
N LEU A 75 -14.41 -1.53 -2.27
CA LEU A 75 -15.35 -0.75 -1.44
C LEU A 75 -14.86 0.68 -1.16
N ALA A 76 -13.54 0.88 -1.11
CA ALA A 76 -12.91 2.18 -0.95
C ALA A 76 -13.04 3.03 -2.22
N GLN A 77 -12.75 2.46 -3.39
CA GLN A 77 -12.88 3.13 -4.68
C GLN A 77 -14.34 3.48 -5.01
N SER A 78 -15.27 2.59 -4.69
CA SER A 78 -16.70 2.84 -4.92
C SER A 78 -17.32 3.81 -3.91
N GLY A 79 -16.56 4.25 -2.89
CA GLY A 79 -17.08 5.04 -1.77
C GLY A 79 -18.16 4.31 -0.97
N GLN A 80 -18.34 3.00 -1.20
CA GLN A 80 -19.37 2.21 -0.56
C GLN A 80 -19.12 2.05 0.94
N LEU A 81 -17.88 2.16 1.42
CA LEU A 81 -17.60 2.18 2.87
C LEU A 81 -18.31 3.35 3.55
N ALA A 82 -18.26 4.54 2.95
CA ALA A 82 -18.98 5.72 3.44
C ALA A 82 -20.50 5.59 3.25
N ARG A 83 -20.96 5.01 2.12
CA ARG A 83 -22.40 4.80 1.86
C ARG A 83 -23.04 3.68 2.67
N ALA A 84 -22.27 2.68 3.10
CA ALA A 84 -22.74 1.54 3.88
C ALA A 84 -22.82 1.82 5.38
N GLY A 85 -22.57 3.07 5.81
CA GLY A 85 -22.61 3.46 7.22
C GLY A 85 -21.46 2.89 8.05
N ILE A 86 -20.39 2.39 7.41
CA ILE A 86 -19.18 2.00 8.11
C ILE A 86 -18.43 3.28 8.46
N GLN A 87 -18.30 3.56 9.75
CA GLN A 87 -17.51 4.71 10.22
C GLN A 87 -16.06 4.52 9.77
N LEU A 88 -15.55 5.46 8.98
CA LEU A 88 -14.13 5.54 8.72
C LEU A 88 -13.45 6.16 9.95
N PRO A 89 -12.34 5.58 10.45
CA PRO A 89 -11.63 4.42 9.90
C PRO A 89 -12.31 3.07 10.23
N MET A 90 -12.30 2.11 9.29
CA MET A 90 -12.91 0.78 9.49
C MET A 90 -12.32 0.12 10.74
N SER A 91 -13.16 -0.09 11.74
CA SER A 91 -12.79 -0.74 13.00
C SER A 91 -12.58 -2.24 12.81
N ASP A 92 -11.82 -2.89 13.70
CA ASP A 92 -11.63 -4.35 13.70
C ASP A 92 -12.97 -5.09 13.66
N ASN A 93 -13.99 -4.56 14.32
CA ASN A 93 -15.29 -5.22 14.40
C ASN A 93 -15.96 -5.34 13.01
N ASP A 94 -15.90 -4.30 12.19
CA ASP A 94 -16.42 -4.33 10.82
C ASP A 94 -15.52 -5.14 9.89
N PHE A 95 -14.21 -5.07 10.09
CA PHE A 95 -13.24 -5.92 9.41
C PHE A 95 -13.52 -7.41 9.69
N LYS A 96 -13.79 -7.77 10.95
CA LYS A 96 -14.14 -9.11 11.41
C LYS A 96 -15.47 -9.60 10.81
N LYS A 97 -16.47 -8.73 10.68
CA LYS A 97 -17.75 -9.05 10.01
C LYS A 97 -17.52 -9.36 8.52
N ILE A 98 -16.68 -8.59 7.84
CA ILE A 98 -16.36 -8.83 6.42
C ILE A 98 -15.54 -10.13 6.27
N LEU A 99 -14.55 -10.34 7.14
CA LEU A 99 -13.83 -11.60 7.31
C LEU A 99 -14.78 -12.80 7.44
N GLN A 100 -15.78 -12.72 8.33
CA GLN A 100 -16.77 -13.77 8.51
C GLN A 100 -17.63 -13.98 7.27
N LYS A 101 -18.03 -12.92 6.57
CA LYS A 101 -18.78 -13.04 5.29
C LYS A 101 -17.95 -13.71 4.21
N ILE A 102 -16.66 -13.41 4.11
CA ILE A 102 -15.74 -14.00 3.12
C ILE A 102 -15.45 -15.47 3.47
N GLN A 103 -15.22 -15.79 4.75
CA GLN A 103 -15.06 -17.18 5.20
C GLN A 103 -16.35 -18.00 5.02
N GLY A 104 -17.51 -17.41 5.28
CA GLY A 104 -18.81 -18.05 5.08
C GLY A 104 -19.05 -18.41 3.62
N LYS A 105 -18.71 -17.51 2.69
CA LYS A 105 -18.78 -17.80 1.24
C LYS A 105 -17.89 -18.98 0.83
N LYS A 106 -16.70 -19.17 1.43
CA LYS A 106 -15.84 -20.34 1.12
C LYS A 106 -16.48 -21.68 1.52
N LYS A 107 -17.36 -21.73 2.53
CA LYS A 107 -18.10 -22.96 2.89
C LYS A 107 -19.23 -23.29 1.91
N ASP A 108 -19.76 -22.28 1.22
CA ASP A 108 -20.90 -22.41 0.30
C ASP A 108 -20.50 -22.70 -1.16
N ILE A 109 -19.20 -22.66 -1.51
CA ILE A 109 -18.72 -23.04 -2.87
C ILE A 109 -18.62 -24.56 -3.05
N LYS A 110 -19.56 -25.33 -2.49
CA LYS A 110 -19.92 -26.65 -3.03
C LYS A 110 -21.18 -26.46 -3.87
N ILE A 111 -21.05 -25.72 -4.98
CA ILE A 111 -22.11 -25.69 -5.98
C ILE A 111 -22.11 -27.06 -6.66
N LYS A 112 -23.16 -27.81 -6.31
CA LYS A 112 -23.67 -29.00 -6.98
C LYS A 112 -23.78 -28.70 -8.47
N HIS A 113 -22.98 -29.38 -9.29
CA HIS A 113 -23.16 -29.40 -10.74
C HIS A 113 -24.47 -30.15 -11.01
N ILE A 114 -25.33 -29.55 -11.82
CA ILE A 114 -26.57 -30.16 -12.33
C ILE A 114 -26.25 -31.16 -13.43
#